data_AF-A0A3M1LV09-F1
#
_entry.id   AF-A0A3M1LV09-F1
#
_cell.length_a   1.000
_cell.length_b   1.000
_cell.length_c   1.000
_cell.angle_alpha   90.00
_cell.angle_beta   90.00
_cell.angle_gamma   90.00
#
_symmetry.space_group_name_H-M   'P 1'
#
loop_
_entity.id
_entity.type
_entity.pdbx_description
1 polymer ?
#
loop_
_entity_poly.entity_id
_entity_poly.type
_entity_poly.pdbx_seq_one_letter_code
_entity_poly.pdbx_strand_id
1 'polypeptide(L)'
;MLLDIRTLSKTYPDGTHALKSVSFTVERGEFVAVIGLSGSGKSTLAFDTLYAEGQRRYVESLSAYARQFLGLMNKPDVDSIDGLSPAISIEQKTTSKNPRSTVGTVTEIYDYLRLLYARIGDAFCPE
;
A
#
# COMPACT_ATOMS: atom_id res chain seq x y z
N MET A 1 4.61 -9.74 -19.12
CA MET A 1 3.77 -8.55 -18.92
C MET A 1 3.07 -8.64 -17.58
N LEU A 2 3.50 -7.84 -16.59
CA LEU A 2 2.89 -7.85 -15.25
C LEU A 2 1.88 -6.70 -15.11
N LEU A 3 2.13 -5.52 -15.67
CA LEU A 3 1.24 -4.37 -15.53
C LEU A 3 1.13 -3.63 -16.87
N ASP A 4 -0.09 -3.39 -17.32
CA ASP A 4 -0.42 -2.55 -18.48
C ASP A 4 -1.41 -1.48 -18.07
N ILE A 5 -1.05 -0.22 -18.30
CA ILE A 5 -1.87 0.93 -17.97
C ILE A 5 -2.12 1.71 -19.25
N ARG A 6 -3.39 1.95 -19.55
CA ARG A 6 -3.80 2.73 -20.70
C ARG A 6 -4.61 3.93 -20.26
N THR A 7 -4.19 5.10 -20.79
CA THR A 7 -4.95 6.35 -20.75
C THR A 7 -5.39 6.77 -19.34
N LEU A 8 -4.56 6.47 -18.35
CA LEU A 8 -4.83 6.77 -16.94
C LEU A 8 -4.92 8.28 -16.72
N SER A 9 -6.06 8.72 -16.18
CA SER A 9 -6.32 10.12 -15.88
C SER A 9 -6.79 10.26 -14.43
N LYS A 10 -6.44 11.39 -13.80
CA LYS A 10 -6.91 11.70 -12.46
C LYS A 10 -7.09 13.18 -12.31
N THR A 11 -8.34 13.56 -12.03
CA THR A 11 -8.75 14.92 -11.72
C THR A 11 -9.30 14.93 -10.30
N TYR A 12 -8.79 15.81 -9.46
CA TYR A 12 -9.31 16.00 -8.11
C TYR A 12 -10.60 16.83 -8.14
N PRO A 13 -11.44 16.80 -7.08
CA PRO A 13 -12.72 17.54 -7.04
C PRO A 13 -12.60 19.06 -7.20
N ASP A 14 -11.41 19.61 -6.95
CA ASP A 14 -11.07 21.02 -7.15
C ASP A 14 -10.79 21.39 -8.64
N GLY A 15 -10.89 20.41 -9.55
CA GLY A 15 -10.59 20.57 -10.97
C GLY A 15 -9.10 20.37 -11.31
N THR A 16 -8.24 20.05 -10.34
CA THR A 16 -6.82 19.84 -10.60
C THR A 16 -6.59 18.54 -11.37
N HIS A 17 -6.15 18.66 -12.63
CA HIS A 17 -5.73 17.53 -13.46
C HIS A 17 -4.32 17.06 -13.08
N ALA A 18 -4.24 16.07 -12.19
CA ALA A 18 -2.98 15.53 -11.69
C ALA A 18 -2.33 14.51 -12.63
N LEU A 19 -3.13 13.71 -13.34
CA LEU A 19 -2.68 12.77 -14.37
C LEU A 19 -3.49 12.97 -15.65
N LYS A 20 -2.83 12.99 -16.80
CA LYS A 20 -3.44 13.25 -18.10
C LYS A 20 -3.08 12.14 -19.09
N SER A 21 -3.98 11.18 -19.26
CA SER A 21 -3.87 10.08 -20.24
C SER A 21 -2.51 9.37 -20.24
N VAL A 22 -2.02 9.02 -19.06
CA VAL A 22 -0.73 8.36 -18.87
C VAL A 22 -0.85 6.89 -19.26
N SER A 23 0.02 6.41 -20.15
CA SER A 23 0.08 5.01 -20.58
C SER A 23 1.49 4.48 -20.46
N PHE A 24 1.66 3.32 -19.83
CA PHE A 24 2.93 2.62 -19.73
C PHE A 24 2.74 1.15 -19.36
N THR A 25 3.76 0.36 -19.63
CA THR A 25 3.83 -1.05 -19.29
C THR A 25 5.00 -1.30 -18.33
N VAL A 26 4.82 -2.25 -17.42
CA VAL A 26 5.89 -2.76 -16.54
C VAL A 26 5.95 -4.27 -16.64
N GLU A 27 7.13 -4.77 -16.95
CA GLU A 27 7.41 -6.19 -17.06
C GLU A 27 7.70 -6.83 -15.69
N ARG A 28 7.50 -8.15 -15.61
CA ARG A 28 7.70 -8.87 -14.34
C ARG A 28 9.19 -8.81 -13.98
N GLY A 29 9.47 -8.36 -12.75
CA GLY A 29 10.83 -8.29 -12.22
C GLY A 29 11.54 -6.97 -12.49
N GLU A 30 10.90 -6.02 -13.18
CA GLU A 30 11.46 -4.69 -13.36
C GLU A 30 11.43 -3.90 -12.06
N PHE A 31 12.50 -3.13 -11.84
CA PHE A 31 12.56 -2.11 -10.81
C PHE A 31 12.32 -0.75 -11.45
N VAL A 32 11.15 -0.15 -11.16
CA VAL A 32 10.70 1.08 -11.80
C VAL A 32 10.79 2.24 -10.82
N ALA A 33 11.41 3.34 -11.26
CA ALA A 33 11.44 4.59 -10.53
C ALA A 33 10.60 5.66 -11.26
N VAL A 34 9.71 6.32 -10.52
CA VAL A 34 8.92 7.45 -11.04
C VAL A 34 9.58 8.76 -10.60
N ILE A 35 10.09 9.53 -11.56
CA ILE A 35 10.84 10.77 -11.32
C ILE A 35 10.13 11.98 -11.93
N GLY A 36 10.45 13.19 -11.44
CA GLY A 36 9.83 14.44 -11.90
C GLY A 36 9.75 15.51 -10.81
N LEU A 37 9.48 16.76 -11.21
CA LEU A 37 9.40 17.93 -10.32
C LEU A 37 8.32 17.77 -9.24
N SER A 38 8.47 18.45 -8.10
CA SER A 38 7.42 18.47 -7.08
C SER A 38 6.08 18.92 -7.68
N GLY A 39 4.99 18.25 -7.31
CA GLY A 39 3.67 18.50 -7.89
C GLY A 39 3.39 17.87 -9.26
N SER A 40 4.35 17.16 -9.88
CA SER A 40 4.16 16.55 -11.22
C SER A 40 3.23 15.31 -11.26
N GLY A 41 2.51 14.99 -10.17
CA GLY A 41 1.60 13.84 -10.12
C GLY A 41 2.23 12.49 -9.77
N LYS A 42 3.51 12.42 -9.36
CA LYS A 42 4.19 11.13 -9.03
C LYS A 42 3.49 10.37 -7.90
N SER A 43 3.24 11.05 -6.78
CA SER A 43 2.57 10.44 -5.63
C SER A 43 1.11 10.10 -5.96
N THR A 44 0.47 10.92 -6.78
CA THR A 44 -0.88 10.64 -7.29
C THR A 44 -0.90 9.37 -8.14
N LEU A 45 0.09 9.18 -9.02
CA LEU A 45 0.24 7.95 -9.81
C LEU A 45 0.48 6.74 -8.91
N ALA A 46 1.52 6.80 -8.06
CA ALA A 46 1.94 5.65 -7.27
C ALA A 46 0.94 5.26 -6.16
N PHE A 47 0.56 6.22 -5.31
CA PHE A 47 -0.20 5.96 -4.09
C PHE A 47 -1.71 6.12 -4.30
N ASP A 48 -2.14 7.27 -4.81
CA ASP A 48 -3.57 7.57 -4.92
C ASP A 48 -4.25 6.81 -6.04
N THR A 49 -3.50 6.16 -6.92
CA THR A 49 -4.03 5.50 -8.11
C THR A 49 -3.63 4.04 -8.18
N LEU A 50 -2.34 3.72 -8.39
CA LEU A 50 -1.92 2.32 -8.54
C LEU A 50 -2.07 1.52 -7.26
N TYR A 51 -1.58 2.04 -6.14
CA TYR A 51 -1.75 1.39 -4.84
C TYR A 51 -3.23 1.29 -4.45
N ALA A 52 -3.99 2.38 -4.57
CA ALA A 52 -5.42 2.40 -4.27
C ALA A 52 -6.20 1.37 -5.09
N GLU A 53 -5.94 1.26 -6.41
CA GLU A 53 -6.58 0.25 -7.27
C GLU A 53 -6.12 -1.17 -6.94
N GLY A 54 -4.84 -1.37 -6.63
CA GLY A 54 -4.32 -2.69 -6.27
C GLY A 54 -4.93 -3.19 -4.97
N GLN A 55 -5.08 -2.30 -3.98
CA GLN A 55 -5.75 -2.59 -2.73
C GLN A 55 -7.26 -2.83 -2.95
N ARG A 56 -7.95 -1.99 -3.73
CA ARG A 56 -9.39 -2.16 -4.03
C ARG A 56 -9.66 -3.53 -4.66
N ARG A 57 -8.94 -3.88 -5.73
CA ARG A 57 -9.09 -5.17 -6.42
C ARG A 57 -8.80 -6.36 -5.53
N TYR A 58 -7.79 -6.25 -4.67
CA TYR A 58 -7.48 -7.30 -3.70
C TYR A 58 -8.63 -7.52 -2.71
N VAL A 59 -9.15 -6.44 -2.10
CA VAL A 59 -10.27 -6.55 -1.16
C VAL A 59 -11.56 -7.01 -1.85
N GLU A 60 -11.77 -6.67 -3.13
CA GLU A 60 -12.92 -7.15 -3.92
C GLU A 60 -12.91 -8.68 -4.11
N SER A 61 -11.71 -9.29 -4.10
CA SER A 61 -11.56 -10.75 -4.15
C SER A 61 -11.86 -11.45 -2.83
N LEU A 62 -12.00 -10.71 -1.72
CA LEU A 62 -12.33 -11.25 -0.40
C LEU A 62 -13.85 -11.46 -0.23
N SER A 63 -14.26 -11.80 0.99
CA SER A 63 -15.65 -12.16 1.33
C SER A 63 -16.66 -11.09 0.89
N ALA A 64 -17.91 -11.52 0.62
CA ALA A 64 -19.00 -10.62 0.27
C ALA A 64 -19.23 -9.51 1.32
N TYR A 65 -18.89 -9.77 2.58
CA TYR A 65 -18.93 -8.79 3.67
C TYR A 65 -17.84 -7.72 3.53
N ALA A 66 -16.62 -8.09 3.14
CA ALA A 66 -15.53 -7.12 2.92
C ALA A 66 -15.88 -6.10 1.82
N ARG A 67 -16.70 -6.51 0.83
CA ARG A 67 -17.20 -5.63 -0.23
C ARG A 67 -18.13 -4.52 0.26
N GLN A 68 -18.81 -4.69 1.39
CA GLN A 68 -19.65 -3.62 1.95
C GLN A 68 -18.83 -2.39 2.37
N PHE A 69 -17.55 -2.58 2.72
CA PHE A 69 -16.64 -1.49 3.09
C PHE A 69 -15.93 -0.85 1.89
N LEU A 70 -16.04 -1.43 0.69
CA LEU A 70 -15.40 -0.93 -0.53
C LEU A 70 -16.18 0.19 -1.23
N GLY A 71 -17.50 0.27 -1.01
CA GLY A 71 -18.38 1.27 -1.63
C GLY A 71 -18.07 2.73 -1.29
N LEU A 72 -17.08 2.98 -0.43
CA LEU A 72 -16.60 4.31 -0.06
C LEU A 72 -15.34 4.76 -0.83
N MET A 73 -14.72 3.88 -1.64
CA MET A 73 -13.51 4.22 -2.39
C MET A 73 -13.85 4.66 -3.81
N ASN A 74 -13.61 5.94 -4.13
CA ASN A 74 -13.76 6.47 -5.48
C ASN A 74 -12.80 5.76 -6.45
N LYS A 75 -13.36 5.17 -7.50
CA LYS A 75 -12.59 4.56 -8.59
C LYS A 75 -11.91 5.67 -9.41
N PRO A 76 -10.61 5.57 -9.74
CA PRO A 76 -9.96 6.52 -10.64
C PRO A 76 -10.51 6.39 -12.06
N ASP A 77 -10.40 7.47 -12.82
CA ASP A 77 -10.84 7.56 -14.21
C ASP A 77 -9.78 6.93 -15.14
N VAL A 78 -10.03 5.69 -15.55
CA VAL A 78 -9.07 4.91 -16.35
C VAL A 78 -9.80 3.98 -17.31
N ASP A 79 -9.30 3.90 -18.54
CA ASP A 79 -9.86 3.00 -19.56
C ASP A 79 -9.51 1.54 -19.23
N SER A 80 -8.24 1.24 -18.97
CA SER A 80 -7.84 -0.07 -18.45
C SER A 80 -6.57 -0.03 -17.59
N ILE A 81 -6.57 -0.88 -16.57
CA ILE A 81 -5.37 -1.28 -15.83
C ILE A 81 -5.41 -2.79 -15.76
N ASP A 82 -4.45 -3.46 -16.38
CA ASP A 82 -4.38 -4.91 -16.46
C ASP A 82 -3.13 -5.43 -15.75
N GLY A 83 -3.25 -6.62 -15.15
CA GLY A 83 -2.14 -7.29 -14.45
C GLY A 83 -1.74 -6.69 -13.09
N LEU A 84 -2.45 -5.67 -12.61
CA LEU A 84 -2.21 -5.08 -11.29
C LEU A 84 -2.31 -6.14 -10.18
N SER A 85 -1.18 -6.43 -9.55
CA SER A 85 -1.08 -7.34 -8.41
C SER A 85 -1.56 -6.65 -7.13
N PRO A 86 -1.88 -7.40 -6.06
CA PRO A 86 -2.11 -6.80 -4.75
C PRO A 86 -0.95 -5.89 -4.37
N ALA A 87 -1.26 -4.62 -4.14
CA ALA A 87 -0.26 -3.59 -3.92
C ALA A 87 -0.01 -3.38 -2.42
N ILE A 88 1.25 -3.23 -2.04
CA ILE A 88 1.67 -2.87 -0.68
C ILE A 88 2.37 -1.52 -0.75
N SER A 89 1.87 -0.54 -0.02
CA SER A 89 2.51 0.77 0.11
C SER A 89 3.50 0.72 1.27
N ILE A 90 4.74 1.14 1.01
CA ILE A 90 5.76 1.37 2.03
C ILE A 90 6.05 2.87 2.05
N GLU A 91 5.40 3.57 2.97
CA GLU A 91 5.53 5.02 3.15
C GLU A 91 6.34 5.35 4.39
N GLN A 92 7.02 6.49 4.37
CA GLN A 92 7.58 7.12 5.56
C GLN A 92 6.49 7.81 6.40
N LYS A 93 5.39 7.12 6.69
CA LYS A 93 4.43 7.59 7.69
C LYS A 93 5.05 7.33 9.06
N THR A 94 5.02 8.34 9.94
CA THR A 94 5.54 8.19 11.30
C THR A 94 4.88 6.97 11.95
N THR A 95 5.69 5.96 12.29
CA THR A 95 5.27 4.84 13.13
C THR A 95 4.59 5.40 14.38
N SER A 96 3.46 4.80 14.74
CA SER A 96 2.62 5.18 15.89
C SER A 96 3.46 5.71 17.06
N LYS A 97 3.17 6.94 17.52
CA LYS A 97 3.85 7.60 18.66
C LYS A 97 3.47 6.98 20.01
N ASN A 98 3.15 5.69 20.04
CA ASN A 98 2.87 5.00 21.29
C ASN A 98 4.20 4.77 22.01
N PRO A 99 4.40 5.30 23.23
CA PRO A 99 5.65 5.13 23.98
C PRO A 99 5.97 3.68 24.33
N ARG A 100 5.00 2.75 24.22
CA ARG A 100 5.21 1.31 24.39
C ARG A 100 5.61 0.58 23.09
N SER A 101 5.60 1.28 21.95
CA SER A 101 6.00 0.72 20.67
C SER A 101 7.51 0.81 20.50
N THR A 102 8.15 -0.33 20.31
CA THR A 102 9.60 -0.45 20.08
C THR A 102 9.86 -1.18 18.77
N VAL A 103 11.13 -1.23 18.33
CA VAL A 103 11.51 -2.05 17.16
C VAL A 103 11.08 -3.51 17.35
N GLY A 104 11.22 -4.05 18.57
CA GLY A 104 10.84 -5.43 18.88
C GLY A 104 9.34 -5.71 18.74
N THR A 105 8.48 -4.73 19.04
CA THR A 105 7.02 -4.90 18.88
C THR A 105 6.57 -4.69 17.45
N VAL A 106 7.19 -3.76 16.71
CA VAL A 106 6.83 -3.50 15.29
C VAL A 106 7.25 -4.64 14.37
N THR A 107 8.35 -5.31 14.69
CA THR A 107 8.87 -6.46 13.94
C THR A 107 8.36 -7.81 14.46
N GLU A 108 7.50 -7.80 15.49
CA GLU A 108 7.01 -8.99 16.21
C GLU A 108 8.09 -9.85 16.88
N ILE A 109 9.39 -9.51 16.77
CA ILE A 109 10.51 -10.21 17.40
C ILE A 109 10.28 -10.37 18.92
N TYR A 110 9.74 -9.33 19.57
CA TYR A 110 9.46 -9.38 21.00
C TYR A 110 8.42 -10.45 21.36
N ASP A 111 7.45 -10.72 20.49
CA ASP A 111 6.45 -11.77 20.73
C ASP A 111 7.07 -13.16 20.65
N TYR A 112 7.99 -13.38 19.70
CA TYR A 112 8.79 -14.60 19.65
C TYR A 112 9.68 -14.76 20.88
N LEU A 113 10.32 -13.66 21.34
CA LEU A 113 11.13 -13.69 22.56
C LEU A 113 10.28 -14.03 23.79
N ARG A 114 9.06 -13.49 23.90
CA ARG A 114 8.14 -13.84 25.00
C ARG A 114 7.80 -15.32 24.99
N LEU A 115 7.51 -15.90 23.83
CA LEU A 115 7.26 -17.35 23.71
C LEU A 115 8.51 -18.16 24.04
N LEU A 116 9.70 -17.69 23.64
CA LEU A 116 10.97 -18.35 23.97
C LEU A 116 11.20 -18.38 25.48
N TYR A 117 11.20 -17.23 26.15
CA TYR A 117 11.42 -17.13 27.60
C TYR A 117 10.32 -17.84 28.41
N ALA A 118 9.07 -17.83 27.95
CA ALA A 118 8.00 -18.58 28.62
C ALA A 118 8.19 -20.10 28.55
N ARG A 119 8.86 -20.62 27.51
CA ARG A 119 9.06 -22.06 27.31
C ARG A 119 10.34 -22.61 27.93
N ILE A 120 11.41 -21.82 27.93
CA ILE A 120 12.74 -22.29 28.34
C ILE A 120 13.45 -21.38 29.35
N GLY A 121 12.82 -20.28 29.77
CA GLY A 121 13.41 -19.34 30.72
C GLY A 121 13.27 -19.85 32.15
N ASP A 122 14.38 -19.88 32.88
CA ASP A 122 14.38 -20.11 34.32
C ASP A 122 13.87 -18.85 35.06
N ALA A 123 12.96 -19.04 36.01
CA ALA A 123 12.39 -17.96 36.82
C ALA A 123 13.16 -17.79 38.14
N PHE A 124 13.44 -16.53 38.50
CA PHE A 124 14.16 -16.16 39.72
C PHE A 124 13.30 -15.20 40.56
N CYS A 125 13.39 -15.30 41.90
CA CYS A 125 12.74 -14.36 42.80
C CYS A 125 13.46 -12.99 42.72
N PRO A 126 12.75 -11.88 42.47
CA PRO A 126 13.34 -10.56 42.62
C PRO A 126 13.67 -10.31 44.10
N GLU A 127 14.77 -9.59 44.37
CA GLU A 127 15.15 -9.14 45.72
C GLU A 127 14.17 -8.11 46.30
#